data_AF-A0A511YMC3-F1
#
_entry.id   AF-A0A511YMC3-F1
#
_cell.length_a   1.000
_cell.length_b   1.000
_cell.length_c   1.000
_cell.angle_alpha   90.00
_cell.angle_beta   90.00
_cell.angle_gamma   90.00
#
_symmetry.space_group_name_H-M   'P 1'
#
loop_
_entity.id
_entity.type
_entity.pdbx_description
1 polymer ?
#
loop_
_entity_poly.entity_id
_entity_poly.type
_entity_poly.pdbx_seq_one_letter_code
_entity_poly.pdbx_strand_id
1 'polypeptide(L)' 'MDVIRLNTIITGSANGENIRYNQKLKSYDKRTILRILDYQKKHRLNNTQLAAHFSLSRNSVTKWKKLFP' A
#
# COMPACT_ATOMS: atom_id res chain seq x y z
N MET A 1 -17.91 -11.43 -2.38
CA MET A 1 -17.27 -10.21 -1.82
C MET A 1 -16.29 -9.72 -2.85
N ASP A 2 -16.86 -9.13 -3.89
CA ASP A 2 -16.18 -8.76 -5.12
C ASP A 2 -15.48 -7.42 -4.94
N VAL A 3 -14.15 -7.48 -4.86
CA VAL A 3 -13.31 -6.28 -4.87
C VAL A 3 -13.14 -5.84 -6.33
N ILE A 4 -14.20 -5.29 -6.92
CA ILE A 4 -14.09 -4.65 -8.23
C ILE A 4 -13.46 -3.27 -8.02
N ARG A 5 -12.31 -3.02 -8.64
CA ARG A 5 -12.10 -1.94 -9.63
C ARG A 5 -10.62 -1.54 -9.75
N LEU A 6 -10.11 -1.79 -10.97
CA LEU A 6 -9.22 -0.90 -11.72
C LEU A 6 -7.78 -0.73 -11.18
N ASN A 7 -6.89 -1.63 -11.59
CA ASN A 7 -5.47 -1.27 -11.70
C ASN A 7 -4.83 -1.71 -13.03
N THR A 8 -5.65 -1.95 -14.07
CA THR A 8 -5.20 -2.54 -15.35
C THR A 8 -5.16 -1.57 -16.53
N ILE A 9 -5.30 -0.25 -16.35
CA ILE A 9 -5.41 0.68 -17.51
C ILE A 9 -4.42 1.87 -17.51
N ILE A 10 -3.52 2.03 -16.52
CA ILE A 10 -2.65 3.23 -16.49
C ILE A 10 -1.19 2.87 -16.17
N THR A 11 -0.65 1.92 -16.92
CA THR A 11 0.78 1.83 -17.20
C THR A 11 0.98 1.92 -18.71
N GLY A 12 0.34 2.93 -19.30
CA GLY A 12 0.75 3.50 -20.58
C GLY A 12 1.65 4.68 -20.28
N SER A 13 2.92 4.52 -20.62
CA SER A 13 3.89 5.57 -20.96
C SER A 13 4.30 6.57 -19.87
N ALA A 14 5.55 6.42 -19.45
CA ALA A 14 6.52 7.48 -19.17
C ALA A 14 6.07 8.72 -18.36
N ASN A 15 6.72 8.91 -17.21
CA ASN A 15 7.02 10.22 -16.60
C ASN A 15 5.94 10.88 -15.71
N GLY A 16 5.24 10.09 -14.87
CA GLY A 16 4.26 10.64 -13.92
C GLY A 16 4.10 9.89 -12.60
N GLU A 17 5.02 8.98 -12.27
CA GLU A 17 4.87 8.02 -11.15
C GLU A 17 4.91 8.64 -9.74
N ASN A 18 4.99 9.96 -9.58
CA ASN A 18 4.94 10.58 -8.24
C ASN A 18 3.59 11.24 -7.90
N ILE A 19 2.77 11.59 -8.90
CA ILE A 19 1.62 12.49 -8.64
C ILE A 19 0.37 11.71 -8.21
N ARG A 20 0.11 10.51 -8.77
CA ARG A 20 -1.08 9.70 -8.42
C ARG A 20 -0.92 8.88 -7.14
N TYR A 21 0.31 8.52 -6.79
CA TYR A 21 0.61 7.79 -5.55
C TYR A 21 0.29 8.65 -4.33
N ASN A 22 0.48 9.96 -4.45
CA ASN A 22 0.22 10.91 -3.38
C ASN A 22 -1.27 11.01 -2.98
N GLN A 23 -2.24 10.76 -3.86
CA GLN A 23 -3.65 10.96 -3.49
C GLN A 23 -4.18 9.95 -2.45
N LYS A 24 -3.67 8.71 -2.45
CA LYS A 24 -3.98 7.71 -1.40
C LYS A 24 -2.98 7.73 -0.24
N LEU A 25 -1.73 8.14 -0.49
CA LEU A 25 -0.72 8.35 0.56
C LEU A 25 -1.00 9.61 1.39
N LYS A 26 -1.73 10.61 0.86
CA LYS A 26 -2.06 11.86 1.58
C LYS A 26 -2.82 11.65 2.90
N SER A 27 -3.47 10.50 3.09
CA SER A 27 -4.12 10.15 4.36
C SER A 27 -3.22 9.36 5.31
N TYR A 28 -2.11 8.78 4.83
CA TYR A 28 -1.19 7.98 5.63
C TYR A 28 0.21 8.59 5.60
N ASP A 29 0.56 9.30 6.68
CA ASP A 29 1.91 9.82 6.86
C ASP A 29 2.96 8.71 6.82
N LYS A 30 4.16 9.04 6.34
CA LYS A 30 5.32 8.12 6.31
C LYS A 30 5.54 7.41 7.64
N ARG A 31 5.38 8.14 8.76
CA ARG A 31 5.49 7.58 10.12
C ARG A 31 4.48 6.47 10.38
N THR A 32 3.23 6.67 9.96
CA THR A 32 2.15 5.69 10.09
C THR A 32 2.44 4.46 9.24
N ILE A 33 2.91 4.64 8.00
CA ILE A 33 3.27 3.52 7.12
C ILE A 33 4.38 2.68 7.74
N LEU A 34 5.45 3.31 8.24
CA LEU A 34 6.55 2.61 8.90
C LEU A 34 6.08 1.86 10.15
N ARG A 35 5.18 2.46 10.95
CA ARG A 35 4.61 1.82 12.13
C ARG A 35 3.76 0.59 11.77
N ILE A 36 3.00 0.65 10.68
CA ILE A 36 2.21 -0.48 10.18
C ILE A 36 3.14 -1.60 9.67
N LEU A 37 4.21 -1.26 8.95
CA LEU A 37 5.21 -2.25 8.49
C LEU A 37 6.00 -2.86 9.65
N ASP A 38 6.32 -2.09 10.68
CA ASP A 38 6.96 -2.60 11.90
C ASP A 38 6.03 -3.55 12.67
N TYR A 39 4.75 -3.19 12.79
CA TYR A 39 3.73 -4.06 13.36
C TYR A 39 3.66 -5.41 12.63
N GLN A 40 3.79 -5.40 11.29
CA GLN A 40 3.87 -6.63 10.50
C GLN A 40 5.02 -7.54 10.96
N LYS A 41 6.22 -6.97 11.12
CA LYS A 41 7.43 -7.72 11.52
C LYS A 41 7.29 -8.22 12.95
N LYS A 42 6.86 -7.35 13.87
CA LYS A 42 6.67 -7.66 15.30
C LYS A 42 5.69 -8.82 15.53
N HIS A 43 4.60 -8.85 14.76
CA HIS A 43 3.55 -9.87 14.88
C HIS A 43 3.65 -10.98 13.83
N ARG A 44 4.71 -11.00 13.01
CA ARG A 44 4.96 -11.99 11.94
C ARG A 44 3.76 -12.19 11.01
N LEU A 45 3.05 -11.10 10.69
CA LEU A 45 1.85 -11.13 9.84
C LEU A 45 2.21 -11.19 8.36
N ASN A 46 1.45 -11.94 7.58
CA ASN A 46 1.54 -11.85 6.12
C ASN A 46 0.80 -10.60 5.60
N ASN A 47 1.05 -10.22 4.34
CA ASN A 47 0.46 -9.00 3.76
C ASN A 47 -1.07 -9.03 3.73
N THR A 48 -1.71 -10.21 3.71
CA THR A 48 -3.17 -10.34 3.76
C THR A 48 -3.71 -10.07 5.16
N GLN A 49 -3.07 -10.64 6.18
CA GLN A 49 -3.46 -10.48 7.57
C GLN A 49 -3.27 -9.04 8.03
N LEU A 50 -2.13 -8.43 7.69
CA LEU A 50 -1.88 -7.02 7.99
C LEU A 50 -2.89 -6.11 7.29
N ALA A 51 -3.18 -6.40 6.01
CA ALA A 51 -4.15 -5.64 5.24
C ALA A 51 -5.56 -5.74 5.83
N ALA A 52 -6.00 -6.94 6.23
CA ALA A 52 -7.27 -7.13 6.93
C ALA A 52 -7.31 -6.36 8.26
N HIS A 53 -6.22 -6.40 9.04
CA HIS A 53 -6.14 -5.73 10.35
C HIS A 53 -6.26 -4.21 10.27
N PHE A 54 -5.70 -3.59 9.24
CA PHE A 54 -5.73 -2.13 9.05
C PHE A 54 -6.73 -1.68 7.98
N SER A 55 -7.60 -2.56 7.51
CA SER A 55 -8.55 -2.30 6.40
C SER A 55 -7.88 -1.74 5.14
N LEU A 56 -6.67 -2.23 4.85
CA LEU A 56 -5.88 -1.89 3.68
C LEU A 56 -6.06 -2.94 2.58
N SER A 57 -5.55 -2.63 1.38
CA SER A 57 -5.36 -3.66 0.36
C SER A 57 -4.01 -4.35 0.53
N ARG A 58 -3.93 -5.66 0.28
CA ARG A 58 -2.66 -6.40 0.22
C ARG A 58 -1.65 -5.73 -0.72
N ASN A 59 -2.15 -5.16 -1.82
CA ASN A 59 -1.33 -4.45 -2.81
C ASN A 59 -0.75 -3.14 -2.26
N SER A 60 -1.47 -2.44 -1.37
CA SER A 60 -0.96 -1.26 -0.66
C SER A 60 0.24 -1.63 0.19
N VAL A 61 0.13 -2.73 0.97
CA VAL A 61 1.24 -3.25 1.79
C VAL A 61 2.43 -3.63 0.92
N THR A 62 2.20 -4.34 -0.19
CA THR A 62 3.26 -4.69 -1.15
C THR A 62 3.93 -3.45 -1.74
N LYS A 63 3.18 -2.39 -2.09
CA LYS A 63 3.74 -1.12 -2.57
C LYS A 63 4.56 -0.43 -1.49
N TRP A 64 4.06 -0.35 -0.26
CA TRP A 64 4.79 0.27 0.85
C TRP A 64 6.12 -0.42 1.13
N LYS A 65 6.16 -1.76 1.10
CA LYS A 65 7.41 -2.52 1.26
C LYS A 65 8.44 -2.23 0.15
N LYS A 66 8.01 -1.81 -1.04
CA LYS A 66 8.91 -1.39 -2.14
C LYS A 66 9.38 0.06 -1.99
N LEU A 67 8.52 0.93 -1.47
CA LEU A 67 8.78 2.38 -1.34
C LEU A 67 9.53 2.73 -0.05
N PHE A 68 9.39 1.91 1.01
CA PHE A 68 9.98 2.12 2.32
C PHE A 68 10.76 0.85 2.71
N PRO A 69 12.01 0.70 2.23
CA PRO A 69 12.90 -0.39 2.62
C PRO A 69 13.21 -0.39 4.12
#